data_AF-A0A413J5I2-F1
#
_entry.id   AF-A0A413J5I2-F1
#
_cell.length_a   1.000
_cell.length_b   1.000
_cell.length_c   1.000
_cell.angle_alpha   90.00
_cell.angle_beta   90.00
_cell.angle_gamma   90.00
#
_symmetry.space_group_name_H-M   'P 1'
#
loop_
_entity.id
_entity.type
_entity.pdbx_description
1 polymer ?
#
loop_
_entity_poly.entity_id
_entity_poly.type
_entity_poly.pdbx_seq_one_letter_code
_entity_poly.pdbx_strand_id
1 'polypeptide(L)'
;MKRKGLSFYDSQHLQKMLVQQNDITAIFNRFIAAISPYLQQWADKGKDSVWVRNQSIEKRIDRELVKLQSDLLANITQFQMDAWKRSELKNDDFISRYIEGLAINTAIKEGLFAHNAKAMLQLKKGMDIRGNALSDRVWNIAELAKEQLEYYLASGVSVGRNAGQIGRDVRQLLKEPDKRFRRVRDANGKLILSQPMKNYHPGQGVYRSASMNALRLSSTTTNMAYRAADYERWNSQDFVLGIEIRRSDSNRGPCALCDSMVGKYPKTFKFTGFHPFCICYATPIVMEPEDLAEYLVNDTIPEELVVKDIPQSAKAWVNKNLERAKGWSNEPYFIRDNRQFFGELKTNIYTLEEKKFTRTRSTSVSMQRAIDFLSKEYPNISNTRLAAIHHYTKAGGNYRQLNKQLYNENLSEFNNAAATLIREGLNLLPTFKGITYRGTIIKRKEYEALYKDKKEVAHKIFTSCSKSPEIADMFASYRPLKRNEVSIVFRIQGKNGKDISKISEFNGKFVEKNQYEILFATDTRFEIISVSEQEDKINIKLKEL
;
A
#
# COMPACT_ATOMS: atom_id res chain seq x y z
N MET A 1 28.96 32.82 -6.49
CA MET A 1 28.36 33.06 -5.15
C MET A 1 27.60 31.83 -4.68
N LYS A 2 27.88 31.28 -3.48
CA LYS A 2 27.05 30.17 -2.93
C LYS A 2 25.65 30.69 -2.61
N ARG A 3 24.61 30.10 -3.24
CA ARG A 3 23.18 30.40 -3.09
C ARG A 3 22.65 30.17 -1.65
N LYS A 4 23.14 30.93 -0.66
CA LYS A 4 22.77 30.79 0.77
C LYS A 4 21.27 30.99 1.05
N GLY A 5 20.56 31.74 0.20
CA GLY A 5 19.14 32.11 0.40
C GLY A 5 18.18 30.93 0.35
N LEU A 6 18.19 30.17 -0.76
CA LEU A 6 17.30 29.00 -0.94
C LEU A 6 17.46 27.98 0.20
N SER A 7 18.71 27.66 0.58
CA SER A 7 19.01 26.71 1.65
C SER A 7 18.55 27.19 3.04
N PHE A 8 18.54 28.49 3.30
CA PHE A 8 18.10 29.05 4.58
C PHE A 8 16.61 28.82 4.80
N TYR A 9 15.78 29.23 3.84
CA TYR A 9 14.33 29.08 3.93
C TYR A 9 13.89 27.61 3.94
N ASP A 10 14.55 26.75 3.15
CA ASP A 10 14.26 25.31 3.18
C ASP A 10 14.61 24.69 4.55
N SER A 11 15.70 25.12 5.20
CA SER A 11 16.04 24.70 6.57
C SER A 11 15.02 25.22 7.60
N GLN A 12 14.60 26.48 7.46
CA GLN A 12 13.57 27.07 8.31
C GLN A 12 12.22 26.35 8.13
N HIS A 13 11.88 25.95 6.91
CA HIS A 13 10.67 25.20 6.62
C HIS A 13 10.68 23.84 7.33
N LEU A 14 11.80 23.10 7.29
CA LEU A 14 11.95 21.85 8.02
C LEU A 14 11.81 22.04 9.54
N GLN A 15 12.41 23.09 10.10
CA GLN A 15 12.24 23.43 11.51
C GLN A 15 10.78 23.71 11.87
N LYS A 16 10.06 24.47 11.03
CA LYS A 16 8.63 24.75 11.23
C LYS A 16 7.77 23.48 11.14
N MET A 17 8.11 22.55 10.24
CA MET A 17 7.45 21.24 10.22
C MET A 17 7.66 20.46 11.52
N LEU A 18 8.85 20.51 12.13
CA LEU A 18 9.11 19.89 13.43
C LEU A 18 8.30 20.55 14.55
N VAL A 19 8.20 21.88 14.55
CA VAL A 19 7.33 22.61 15.51
C VAL A 19 5.88 22.15 15.34
N GLN A 20 5.36 22.05 14.11
CA GLN A 20 4.01 21.57 13.87
C GLN A 20 3.78 20.16 14.43
N GLN A 21 4.74 19.25 14.28
CA GLN A 21 4.62 17.89 14.82
C GLN A 21 4.51 17.89 16.36
N ASN A 22 5.24 18.77 17.02
CA ASN A 22 5.14 18.97 18.47
C ASN A 22 3.79 19.58 18.87
N ASP A 23 3.28 20.55 18.12
CA ASP A 23 1.97 21.16 18.36
C ASP A 23 0.83 20.16 18.22
N ILE A 24 0.86 19.31 17.18
CA ILE A 24 -0.11 18.22 17.01
C ILE A 24 -0.04 17.27 18.22
N THR A 25 1.16 16.93 18.67
CA THR A 25 1.33 16.10 19.88
C THR A 25 0.73 16.78 21.12
N ALA A 26 0.91 18.10 21.27
CA ALA A 26 0.33 18.86 22.35
C ALA A 26 -1.20 18.93 22.28
N ILE A 27 -1.78 19.10 21.08
CA ILE A 27 -3.23 19.07 20.84
C ILE A 27 -3.83 17.74 21.34
N PHE A 28 -3.25 16.60 20.94
CA PHE A 28 -3.70 15.29 21.44
C PHE A 28 -3.53 15.16 22.95
N ASN A 29 -2.43 15.65 23.52
CA ASN A 29 -2.22 15.60 24.98
C ASN A 29 -3.26 16.41 25.75
N ARG A 30 -3.68 17.58 25.23
CA ARG A 30 -4.76 18.38 25.82
C ARG A 30 -6.10 17.66 25.72
N PHE A 31 -6.43 17.12 24.56
CA PHE A 31 -7.63 16.30 24.37
C PHE A 31 -7.69 15.14 25.38
N ILE A 32 -6.59 14.38 25.50
CA ILE A 32 -6.48 13.26 26.45
C ILE A 32 -6.69 13.72 27.88
N ALA A 33 -6.04 14.82 28.28
CA ALA A 33 -6.17 15.38 29.63
C ALA A 33 -7.62 15.80 29.92
N ALA A 34 -8.34 16.35 28.94
CA ALA A 34 -9.73 16.77 29.09
C ALA A 34 -10.70 15.60 29.21
N ILE A 35 -10.52 14.52 28.44
CA ILE A 35 -11.45 13.38 28.46
C ILE A 35 -11.19 12.38 29.60
N SER A 36 -9.97 12.31 30.13
CA SER A 36 -9.59 11.28 31.11
C SER A 36 -10.44 11.29 32.39
N PRO A 37 -10.80 12.45 32.98
CA PRO A 37 -11.73 12.50 34.11
C PRO A 37 -13.14 12.01 33.79
N TYR A 38 -13.62 12.21 32.55
CA TYR A 38 -14.93 11.72 32.12
C TYR A 38 -14.90 10.21 31.89
N LEU A 39 -13.83 9.70 31.27
CA LEU A 39 -13.62 8.26 31.09
C LEU A 39 -13.48 7.52 32.42
N GLN A 40 -12.97 8.16 33.48
CA GLN A 40 -12.93 7.56 34.82
C GLN A 40 -14.32 7.29 35.39
N GLN A 41 -15.30 8.12 35.03
CA GLN A 41 -16.69 7.97 35.50
C GLN A 41 -17.46 6.89 34.73
N TRP A 42 -16.86 6.34 33.66
CA TRP A 42 -17.49 5.32 32.84
C TRP A 42 -17.62 4.01 33.61
N ALA A 43 -18.81 3.42 33.55
CA ALA A 43 -19.09 2.12 34.16
C ALA A 43 -19.48 1.10 33.09
N ASP A 44 -18.91 -0.10 33.17
CA ASP A 44 -19.32 -1.22 32.33
C ASP A 44 -20.73 -1.67 32.75
N LYS A 45 -21.67 -1.63 31.79
CA LYS A 45 -23.08 -2.01 31.97
C LYS A 45 -23.51 -3.16 31.05
N GLY A 46 -22.58 -3.86 30.40
CA GLY A 46 -22.81 -5.14 29.72
C GLY A 46 -23.83 -5.12 28.57
N LYS A 47 -23.64 -4.26 27.56
CA LYS A 47 -24.53 -4.16 26.37
C LYS A 47 -23.73 -4.00 25.07
N ASP A 48 -24.40 -4.12 23.94
CA ASP A 48 -23.83 -4.05 22.58
C ASP A 48 -23.04 -2.77 22.27
N SER A 49 -23.23 -1.69 23.04
CA SER A 49 -22.47 -0.44 22.94
C SER A 49 -21.95 0.02 24.31
N VAL A 50 -20.70 0.50 24.32
CA VAL A 50 -20.04 1.04 25.52
C VAL A 50 -20.72 2.28 26.07
N TRP A 51 -21.53 2.99 25.27
CA TRP A 51 -22.17 4.23 25.67
C TRP A 51 -23.53 4.04 26.33
N VAL A 52 -24.11 2.83 26.27
CA VAL A 52 -25.43 2.60 26.87
C VAL A 52 -25.37 2.85 28.37
N ARG A 53 -26.28 3.67 28.89
CA ARG A 53 -26.30 4.17 30.28
C ARG A 53 -25.08 5.04 30.67
N ASN A 54 -24.24 5.42 29.71
CA ASN A 54 -23.12 6.36 29.85
C ASN A 54 -23.25 7.57 28.90
N GLN A 55 -24.46 7.89 28.43
CA GLN A 55 -24.72 8.96 27.43
C GLN A 55 -24.23 10.35 27.86
N SER A 56 -24.25 10.66 29.15
CA SER A 56 -23.72 11.93 29.66
C SER A 56 -22.21 12.05 29.49
N ILE A 57 -21.49 10.93 29.59
CA ILE A 57 -20.04 10.82 29.38
C ILE A 57 -19.74 10.92 27.88
N GLU A 58 -20.48 10.19 27.05
CA GLU A 58 -20.36 10.25 25.59
C GLU A 58 -20.51 11.69 25.09
N LYS A 59 -21.57 12.40 25.49
CA LYS A 59 -21.77 13.81 25.12
C LYS A 59 -20.62 14.74 25.52
N ARG A 60 -19.94 14.45 26.64
CA ARG A 60 -18.76 15.24 27.05
C ARG A 60 -17.54 14.90 26.19
N ILE A 61 -17.35 13.64 25.85
CA ILE A 61 -16.28 13.19 24.94
C ILE A 61 -16.50 13.76 23.54
N ASP A 62 -17.72 13.73 23.02
CA ASP A 62 -18.07 14.28 21.70
C ASP A 62 -17.75 15.78 21.62
N ARG A 63 -17.99 16.55 22.69
CA ARG A 63 -17.58 17.96 22.75
C ARG A 63 -16.07 18.14 22.67
N GLU A 64 -15.30 17.31 23.39
CA GLU A 64 -13.84 17.36 23.33
C GLU A 64 -13.30 16.86 21.97
N LEU A 65 -14.01 15.97 21.28
CA LEU A 65 -13.69 15.55 19.91
C LEU A 65 -13.93 16.67 18.89
N VAL A 66 -15.02 17.43 19.02
CA VAL A 66 -15.26 18.65 18.22
C VAL A 66 -14.16 19.67 18.48
N LYS A 67 -13.71 19.82 19.72
CA LYS A 67 -12.58 20.68 20.06
C LYS A 67 -11.26 20.19 19.45
N LEU A 68 -10.99 18.88 19.52
CA LEU A 68 -9.85 18.25 18.85
C LEU A 68 -9.88 18.55 17.34
N GLN A 69 -11.04 18.42 16.70
CA GLN A 69 -11.22 18.75 15.28
C GLN A 69 -10.89 20.22 15.01
N SER A 70 -11.42 21.14 15.80
CA SER A 70 -11.17 22.58 15.65
C SER A 70 -9.69 22.94 15.83
N ASP A 71 -9.05 22.44 16.89
CA ASP A 71 -7.63 22.67 17.19
C ASP A 71 -6.72 22.16 16.05
N LEU A 72 -7.01 20.96 15.52
CA LEU A 72 -6.27 20.38 14.40
C LEU A 72 -6.46 21.18 13.11
N LEU A 73 -7.70 21.59 12.80
CA LEU A 73 -8.02 22.37 11.60
C LEU A 73 -7.31 23.74 11.65
N ALA A 74 -7.37 24.43 12.79
CA ALA A 74 -6.71 25.71 12.99
C ALA A 74 -5.19 25.57 12.84
N ASN A 75 -4.58 24.57 13.46
CA ASN A 75 -3.15 24.31 13.34
C ASN A 75 -2.74 24.07 11.88
N ILE A 76 -3.41 23.15 11.18
CA ILE A 76 -3.03 22.79 9.81
C ILE A 76 -3.18 23.99 8.88
N THR A 77 -4.29 24.73 8.99
CA THR A 77 -4.55 25.91 8.16
C THR A 77 -3.50 27.00 8.39
N GLN A 78 -3.17 27.29 9.65
CA GLN A 78 -2.15 28.28 10.01
C GLN A 78 -0.77 27.93 9.45
N PHE A 79 -0.32 26.68 9.64
CA PHE A 79 0.97 26.23 9.15
C PHE A 79 1.04 26.17 7.62
N GLN A 80 -0.05 25.85 6.92
CA GLN A 80 -0.10 25.91 5.47
C GLN A 80 0.07 27.33 4.93
N MET A 81 -0.65 28.30 5.51
CA MET A 81 -0.52 29.72 5.14
C MET A 81 0.88 30.27 5.42
N ASP A 82 1.43 29.93 6.59
CA ASP A 82 2.78 30.32 7.00
C ASP A 82 3.85 29.67 6.09
N ALA A 83 3.63 28.42 5.66
CA ALA A 83 4.50 27.77 4.68
C ALA A 83 4.43 28.41 3.29
N TRP A 84 3.23 28.74 2.80
CA TRP A 84 3.05 29.46 1.55
C TRP A 84 3.80 30.79 1.55
N LYS A 85 3.53 31.63 2.56
CA LYS A 85 4.16 32.95 2.72
C LYS A 85 5.69 32.86 2.81
N ARG A 86 6.22 31.87 3.51
CA ARG A 86 7.69 31.66 3.56
C ARG A 86 8.28 31.30 2.21
N SER A 87 7.60 30.49 1.40
CA SER A 87 8.07 30.20 0.05
C SER A 87 8.00 31.45 -0.83
N GLU A 88 6.97 32.29 -0.69
CA GLU A 88 6.92 33.59 -1.38
C GLU A 88 8.13 34.47 -1.00
N LEU A 89 8.42 34.62 0.30
CA LEU A 89 9.61 35.35 0.78
C LEU A 89 10.92 34.74 0.28
N LYS A 90 11.01 33.39 0.23
CA LYS A 90 12.17 32.70 -0.34
C LYS A 90 12.37 33.11 -1.80
N ASN A 91 11.30 33.11 -2.58
CA ASN A 91 11.36 33.41 -4.00
C ASN A 91 11.62 34.90 -4.23
N ASP A 92 11.09 35.80 -3.39
CA ASP A 92 11.40 37.23 -3.45
C ASP A 92 12.89 37.50 -3.16
N ASP A 93 13.46 36.89 -2.11
CA ASP A 93 14.90 37.01 -1.79
C ASP A 93 15.78 36.39 -2.88
N PHE A 94 15.35 35.25 -3.45
CA PHE A 94 16.02 34.62 -4.57
C PHE A 94 16.06 35.53 -5.80
N ILE A 95 14.91 36.07 -6.22
CA ILE A 95 14.80 36.97 -7.37
C ILE A 95 15.59 38.24 -7.14
N SER A 96 15.47 38.86 -5.96
CA SER A 96 16.19 40.09 -5.62
C SER A 96 17.69 39.97 -5.81
N ARG A 97 18.27 38.84 -5.37
CA ARG A 97 19.70 38.55 -5.55
C ARG A 97 20.06 38.17 -6.98
N TYR A 98 19.14 37.51 -7.68
CA TYR A 98 19.36 37.07 -9.05
C TYR A 98 19.43 38.27 -10.01
N ILE A 99 18.61 39.30 -9.77
CA ILE A 99 18.59 40.52 -10.58
C ILE A 99 19.46 41.66 -10.03
N GLU A 100 20.24 41.39 -8.97
CA GLU A 100 21.08 42.40 -8.33
C GLU A 100 22.11 42.96 -9.33
N GLY A 101 22.11 44.28 -9.50
CA GLY A 101 22.99 44.96 -10.46
C GLY A 101 22.47 45.02 -11.90
N LEU A 102 21.33 44.41 -12.22
CA LEU A 102 20.70 44.51 -13.54
C LEU A 102 19.80 45.75 -13.65
N ALA A 103 19.92 46.47 -14.76
CA ALA A 103 19.05 47.61 -15.08
C ALA A 103 17.70 47.11 -15.62
N ILE A 104 16.79 46.75 -14.72
CA ILE A 104 15.45 46.25 -15.06
C ILE A 104 14.41 47.37 -14.87
N ASN A 105 13.51 47.56 -15.84
CA ASN A 105 12.43 48.53 -15.72
C ASN A 105 11.41 48.13 -14.63
N THR A 106 10.65 49.11 -14.14
CA THR A 106 9.71 48.91 -13.02
C THR A 106 8.64 47.87 -13.33
N ALA A 107 8.08 47.85 -14.54
CA ALA A 107 6.99 46.94 -14.91
C ALA A 107 7.44 45.47 -14.92
N ILE A 108 8.61 45.17 -15.51
CA ILE A 108 9.21 43.82 -15.46
C ILE A 108 9.48 43.46 -14.01
N LYS A 109 10.10 44.37 -13.23
CA LYS A 109 10.38 44.13 -11.82
C LYS A 109 9.11 43.76 -11.04
N GLU A 110 8.03 44.52 -11.17
CA GLU A 110 6.74 44.21 -10.53
C GLU A 110 6.20 42.82 -10.92
N GLY A 111 6.33 42.43 -12.19
CA GLY A 111 5.96 41.10 -12.67
C GLY A 111 6.75 39.96 -12.00
N LEU A 112 8.06 40.12 -11.81
CA LEU A 112 8.90 39.10 -11.15
C LEU A 112 8.50 38.86 -9.68
N PHE A 113 7.99 39.90 -9.01
CA PHE A 113 7.54 39.85 -7.61
C PHE A 113 6.03 39.57 -7.47
N ALA A 114 5.32 39.22 -8.54
CA ALA A 114 3.89 38.91 -8.47
C ALA A 114 3.61 37.63 -7.66
N HIS A 115 2.61 37.69 -6.78
CA HIS A 115 2.20 36.59 -5.88
C HIS A 115 0.81 36.03 -6.27
N ASN A 116 0.55 34.75 -6.00
CA ASN A 116 -0.72 34.11 -6.33
C ASN A 116 -1.76 34.32 -5.20
N ALA A 117 -2.43 35.47 -5.22
CA ALA A 117 -3.44 35.83 -4.24
C ALA A 117 -4.63 34.86 -4.19
N LYS A 118 -4.99 34.24 -5.33
CA LYS A 118 -6.09 33.26 -5.41
C LYS A 118 -5.78 31.98 -4.63
N ALA A 119 -4.57 31.45 -4.77
CA ALA A 119 -4.12 30.28 -4.02
C ALA A 119 -4.09 30.58 -2.51
N MET A 120 -3.59 31.75 -2.11
CA MET A 120 -3.60 32.18 -0.72
C MET A 120 -5.03 32.32 -0.16
N LEU A 121 -5.98 32.83 -0.95
CA LEU A 121 -7.38 32.91 -0.56
C LEU A 121 -8.01 31.52 -0.35
N GLN A 122 -7.66 30.52 -1.17
CA GLN A 122 -8.13 29.15 -0.98
C GLN A 122 -7.60 28.54 0.33
N LEU A 123 -6.30 28.74 0.63
CA LEU A 123 -5.72 28.29 1.91
C LEU A 123 -6.42 28.95 3.10
N LYS A 124 -6.71 30.26 3.02
CA LYS A 124 -7.48 31.00 4.05
C LYS A 124 -8.87 30.43 4.29
N LYS A 125 -9.50 29.82 3.27
CA LYS A 125 -10.82 29.18 3.37
C LYS A 125 -10.76 27.75 3.96
N GLY A 126 -9.60 27.28 4.42
CA GLY A 126 -9.45 25.94 5.00
C GLY A 126 -9.35 24.82 3.97
N MET A 127 -8.94 25.15 2.74
CA MET A 127 -8.72 24.19 1.66
C MET A 127 -7.23 23.78 1.58
N ASP A 128 -6.95 22.53 1.20
CA ASP A 128 -5.60 22.14 0.79
C ASP A 128 -5.27 22.65 -0.62
N ILE A 129 -3.99 22.62 -1.03
CA ILE A 129 -3.57 23.12 -2.35
C ILE A 129 -4.19 22.38 -3.54
N ARG A 130 -4.84 21.24 -3.29
CA ARG A 130 -5.54 20.45 -4.30
C ARG A 130 -7.04 20.74 -4.30
N GLY A 131 -7.50 21.73 -3.53
CA GLY A 131 -8.90 22.12 -3.44
C GLY A 131 -9.76 21.18 -2.60
N ASN A 132 -9.18 20.38 -1.69
CA ASN A 132 -9.98 19.56 -0.76
C ASN A 132 -10.19 20.30 0.55
N ALA A 133 -11.40 20.21 1.10
CA ALA A 133 -11.69 20.74 2.44
C ALA A 133 -10.89 19.97 3.49
N LEU A 134 -10.19 20.70 4.38
CA LEU A 134 -9.47 20.09 5.50
C LEU A 134 -10.43 19.61 6.59
N SER A 135 -11.60 20.23 6.72
CA SER A 135 -12.63 19.90 7.73
C SER A 135 -12.97 18.43 7.75
N ASP A 136 -13.23 17.84 6.59
CA ASP A 136 -13.69 16.44 6.47
C ASP A 136 -12.58 15.47 6.82
N ARG A 137 -11.34 15.82 6.44
CA ARG A 137 -10.15 15.00 6.72
C ARG A 137 -9.81 15.01 8.20
N VAL A 138 -9.99 16.15 8.86
CA VAL A 138 -9.79 16.28 10.31
C VAL A 138 -10.93 15.64 11.08
N TRP A 139 -12.17 15.73 10.60
CA TRP A 139 -13.32 15.03 11.17
C TRP A 139 -13.10 13.52 11.22
N ASN A 140 -12.65 12.92 10.10
CA ASN A 140 -12.30 11.49 10.05
C ASN A 140 -11.21 11.09 11.07
N ILE A 141 -10.32 12.01 11.45
CA ILE A 141 -9.30 11.75 12.49
C ILE A 141 -9.94 11.76 13.89
N ALA A 142 -10.90 12.64 14.15
CA ALA A 142 -11.63 12.70 15.40
C ALA A 142 -12.52 11.46 15.57
N GLU A 143 -13.24 11.03 14.53
CA GLU A 143 -14.02 9.78 14.54
C GLU A 143 -13.14 8.57 14.80
N LEU A 144 -12.00 8.48 14.12
CA LEU A 144 -11.01 7.45 14.40
C LEU A 144 -10.56 7.46 15.87
N ALA A 145 -10.35 8.63 16.47
CA ALA A 145 -10.04 8.73 17.90
C ALA A 145 -11.20 8.23 18.77
N LYS A 146 -12.47 8.51 18.40
CA LYS A 146 -13.67 8.01 19.10
C LYS A 146 -13.74 6.49 19.06
N GLU A 147 -13.61 5.87 17.89
CA GLU A 147 -13.58 4.41 17.72
C GLU A 147 -12.51 3.78 18.62
N GLN A 148 -11.32 4.38 18.66
CA GLN A 148 -10.24 3.91 19.53
C GLN A 148 -10.62 3.97 21.02
N LEU A 149 -11.26 5.05 21.47
CA LEU A 149 -11.77 5.15 22.85
C LEU A 149 -12.82 4.07 23.14
N GLU A 150 -13.73 3.81 22.20
CA GLU A 150 -14.74 2.76 22.32
C GLU A 150 -14.09 1.38 22.48
N TYR A 151 -13.07 1.07 21.67
CA TYR A 151 -12.30 -0.17 21.83
C TYR A 151 -11.60 -0.27 23.18
N TYR A 152 -11.10 0.85 23.69
CA TYR A 152 -10.48 0.88 25.02
C TYR A 152 -11.50 0.60 26.12
N LEU A 153 -12.67 1.23 26.06
CA LEU A 153 -13.75 1.01 27.04
C LEU A 153 -14.29 -0.43 26.97
N ALA A 154 -14.55 -0.93 25.76
CA ALA A 154 -15.04 -2.29 25.51
C ALA A 154 -14.09 -3.39 26.03
N SER A 155 -12.80 -3.07 26.18
CA SER A 155 -11.81 -4.00 26.74
C SER A 155 -11.90 -4.17 28.27
N GLY A 156 -12.70 -3.34 28.96
CA GLY A 156 -12.82 -3.32 30.42
C GLY A 156 -11.59 -2.76 31.16
N VAL A 157 -10.52 -2.38 30.43
CA VAL A 157 -9.24 -1.95 31.04
C VAL A 157 -9.37 -0.65 31.84
N SER A 158 -10.37 0.17 31.55
CA SER A 158 -10.65 1.43 32.26
C SER A 158 -11.16 1.22 33.70
N VAL A 159 -11.78 0.08 34.00
CA VAL A 159 -12.43 -0.16 35.30
C VAL A 159 -11.39 -0.18 36.43
N GLY A 160 -11.66 0.60 37.49
CA GLY A 160 -10.78 0.70 38.66
C GLY A 160 -9.51 1.54 38.46
N ARG A 161 -9.33 2.18 37.29
CA ARG A 161 -8.19 3.08 37.02
C ARG A 161 -8.54 4.53 37.34
N ASN A 162 -7.56 5.27 37.86
CA ASN A 162 -7.69 6.72 38.00
C ASN A 162 -7.48 7.47 36.67
N ALA A 163 -7.91 8.73 36.60
CA ALA A 163 -7.77 9.56 35.40
C ALA A 163 -6.33 9.64 34.86
N GLY A 164 -5.32 9.68 35.72
CA GLY A 164 -3.91 9.72 35.28
C GLY A 164 -3.46 8.43 34.59
N GLN A 165 -3.90 7.27 35.10
CA GLN A 165 -3.67 5.97 34.46
C GLN A 165 -4.40 5.87 33.12
N ILE A 166 -5.67 6.28 33.08
CA ILE A 166 -6.50 6.34 31.87
C ILE A 166 -5.86 7.25 30.82
N GLY A 167 -5.30 8.39 31.22
CA GLY A 167 -4.64 9.31 30.30
C GLY A 167 -3.40 8.72 29.64
N ARG A 168 -2.54 8.02 30.40
CA ARG A 168 -1.36 7.31 29.83
C ARG A 168 -1.79 6.24 28.83
N ASP A 169 -2.84 5.54 29.20
CA ASP A 169 -3.45 4.47 28.46
C ASP A 169 -4.02 4.92 27.11
N VAL A 170 -4.84 5.98 27.12
CA VAL A 170 -5.39 6.59 25.90
C VAL A 170 -4.27 7.19 25.05
N ARG A 171 -3.26 7.83 25.66
CA ARG A 171 -2.11 8.37 24.93
C ARG A 171 -1.39 7.30 24.11
N GLN A 172 -1.11 6.16 24.74
CA GLN A 172 -0.48 5.04 24.05
C GLN A 172 -1.39 4.49 22.95
N LEU A 173 -2.70 4.43 23.18
CA LEU A 173 -3.67 3.95 22.20
C LEU A 173 -3.76 4.84 20.95
N LEU A 174 -3.92 6.15 21.13
CA LEU A 174 -4.04 7.10 20.02
C LEU A 174 -2.74 7.23 19.22
N LYS A 175 -1.58 6.89 19.83
CA LYS A 175 -0.25 6.95 19.19
C LYS A 175 0.17 5.61 18.58
N GLU A 176 0.09 4.52 19.33
CA GLU A 176 0.59 3.19 19.01
C GLU A 176 -0.45 2.10 19.38
N PRO A 177 -1.61 2.07 18.71
CA PRO A 177 -2.73 1.21 19.10
C PRO A 177 -2.34 -0.27 19.18
N ASP A 178 -1.46 -0.74 18.29
CA ASP A 178 -1.02 -2.14 18.24
C ASP A 178 -0.26 -2.60 19.51
N LYS A 179 0.39 -1.70 20.24
CA LYS A 179 1.17 -2.07 21.43
C LYS A 179 0.30 -2.33 22.66
N ARG A 180 -0.87 -1.69 22.73
CA ARG A 180 -1.68 -1.69 23.95
C ARG A 180 -2.63 -2.89 24.07
N PHE A 181 -3.06 -3.45 22.94
CA PHE A 181 -4.01 -4.57 22.90
C PHE A 181 -3.37 -5.97 22.96
N ARG A 182 -2.05 -6.04 23.19
CA ARG A 182 -1.34 -7.29 23.52
C ARG A 182 -1.46 -7.58 25.01
N ARG A 183 -2.68 -7.80 25.50
CA ARG A 183 -2.95 -8.18 26.91
C ARG A 183 -3.77 -9.46 27.06
N VAL A 184 -4.35 -9.97 25.97
CA VAL A 184 -5.00 -11.29 25.95
C VAL A 184 -3.92 -12.34 25.74
N ARG A 185 -3.85 -13.36 26.59
CA ARG A 185 -2.94 -14.50 26.39
C ARG A 185 -3.69 -15.62 25.66
N ASP A 186 -3.03 -16.25 24.70
CA ASP A 186 -3.51 -17.51 24.15
C ASP A 186 -3.37 -18.65 25.17
N ALA A 187 -3.86 -19.84 24.83
CA ALA A 187 -3.77 -21.03 25.68
C ALA A 187 -2.32 -21.40 26.08
N ASN A 188 -1.32 -20.87 25.37
CA ASN A 188 0.11 -21.09 25.62
C ASN A 188 0.76 -19.91 26.37
N GLY A 189 -0.03 -18.96 26.88
CA GLY A 189 0.47 -17.80 27.63
C GLY A 189 1.03 -16.66 26.77
N LYS A 190 0.96 -16.74 25.44
CA LYS A 190 1.50 -15.73 24.52
C LYS A 190 0.51 -14.60 24.30
N LEU A 191 1.00 -13.36 24.37
CA LEU A 191 0.17 -12.17 24.13
C LEU A 191 -0.31 -12.10 22.67
N ILE A 192 -1.63 -12.05 22.50
CA ILE A 192 -2.34 -11.91 21.22
C ILE A 192 -3.22 -10.66 21.21
N LEU A 193 -3.58 -10.19 20.02
CA LEU A 193 -4.54 -9.09 19.83
C LEU A 193 -5.94 -9.53 20.27
N SER A 194 -6.71 -8.62 20.88
CA SER A 194 -8.14 -8.82 21.12
C SER A 194 -8.90 -9.03 19.80
N GLN A 195 -10.01 -9.76 19.83
CA GLN A 195 -10.80 -10.05 18.62
C GLN A 195 -11.30 -8.77 17.90
N PRO A 196 -11.80 -7.73 18.60
CA PRO A 196 -12.13 -6.45 17.97
C PRO A 196 -10.95 -5.81 17.22
N MET A 197 -9.73 -5.90 17.77
CA MET A 197 -8.53 -5.32 17.16
C MET A 197 -7.98 -6.15 15.99
N LYS A 198 -8.16 -7.49 16.02
CA LYS A 198 -7.89 -8.33 14.84
C LYS A 198 -8.79 -7.93 13.67
N ASN A 199 -10.02 -7.53 13.95
CA ASN A 199 -10.96 -7.09 12.95
C ASN A 199 -10.76 -5.61 12.55
N TYR A 200 -10.01 -4.84 13.34
CA TYR A 200 -9.81 -3.42 13.10
C TYR A 200 -8.78 -3.13 12.01
N HIS A 201 -9.25 -2.77 10.82
CA HIS A 201 -8.44 -2.42 9.68
C HIS A 201 -8.96 -1.12 9.02
N PRO A 202 -8.37 0.06 9.30
CA PRO A 202 -8.87 1.36 8.83
C PRO A 202 -8.74 1.57 7.30
N GLY A 203 -8.44 0.52 6.54
CA GLY A 203 -8.24 0.56 5.10
C GLY A 203 -6.81 0.85 4.67
N GLN A 204 -6.60 0.91 3.35
CA GLN A 204 -5.29 1.14 2.76
C GLN A 204 -4.89 2.62 2.86
N GLY A 205 -3.65 2.88 3.31
CA GLY A 205 -3.09 4.23 3.37
C GLY A 205 -3.58 5.07 4.56
N VAL A 206 -4.31 4.46 5.49
CA VAL A 206 -4.76 5.05 6.76
C VAL A 206 -4.04 4.33 7.89
N TYR A 207 -3.42 5.08 8.80
CA TYR A 207 -2.83 4.49 10.00
C TYR A 207 -3.94 4.09 10.98
N ARG A 208 -3.73 3.04 11.76
CA ARG A 208 -4.60 2.75 12.92
C ARG A 208 -4.56 3.88 13.96
N SER A 209 -3.48 4.64 14.01
CA SER A 209 -3.22 5.71 14.97
C SER A 209 -3.83 7.02 14.50
N ALA A 210 -4.80 7.56 15.26
CA ALA A 210 -5.37 8.88 15.02
C ALA A 210 -4.29 9.97 15.01
N SER A 211 -3.33 9.88 15.94
CA SER A 211 -2.23 10.83 16.03
C SER A 211 -1.32 10.78 14.80
N MET A 212 -0.99 9.59 14.29
CA MET A 212 -0.18 9.45 13.06
C MET A 212 -0.91 9.93 11.81
N ASN A 213 -2.23 9.76 11.72
CA ASN A 213 -3.01 10.31 10.61
C ASN A 213 -3.02 11.85 10.65
N ALA A 214 -3.14 12.47 11.84
CA ALA A 214 -3.00 13.91 12.00
C ALA A 214 -1.62 14.41 11.57
N LEU A 215 -0.55 13.76 12.03
CA LEU A 215 0.83 14.08 11.64
C LEU A 215 1.05 13.93 10.13
N ARG A 216 0.48 12.88 9.51
CA ARG A 216 0.54 12.67 8.06
C ARG A 216 -0.17 13.78 7.31
N LEU A 217 -1.39 14.10 7.73
CA LEU A 217 -2.20 15.14 7.11
C LEU A 217 -1.49 16.48 7.19
N SER A 218 -1.07 16.89 8.39
CA SER A 218 -0.43 18.17 8.65
C SER A 218 0.89 18.30 7.89
N SER A 219 1.82 17.35 8.06
CA SER A 219 3.14 17.42 7.43
C SER A 219 3.04 17.40 5.91
N THR A 220 2.13 16.59 5.35
CA THR A 220 1.97 16.48 3.89
C THR A 220 1.36 17.75 3.32
N THR A 221 0.28 18.27 3.89
CA THR A 221 -0.40 19.47 3.37
C THR A 221 0.44 20.73 3.53
N THR A 222 1.14 20.89 4.66
CA THR A 222 2.08 22.00 4.90
C THR A 222 3.24 21.99 3.91
N ASN A 223 3.89 20.84 3.68
CA ASN A 223 4.97 20.75 2.69
C ASN A 223 4.45 20.95 1.27
N MET A 224 3.30 20.40 0.93
CA MET A 224 2.68 20.63 -0.39
C MET A 224 2.37 22.11 -0.62
N ALA A 225 1.95 22.86 0.40
CA ALA A 225 1.73 24.31 0.31
C ALA A 225 3.03 25.07 -0.01
N TYR A 226 4.11 24.77 0.71
CA TYR A 226 5.41 25.38 0.45
C TYR A 226 5.93 25.10 -0.96
N ARG A 227 5.83 23.84 -1.41
CA ARG A 227 6.32 23.42 -2.73
C ARG A 227 5.43 23.88 -3.88
N ALA A 228 4.12 24.01 -3.64
CA ALA A 228 3.20 24.59 -4.62
C ALA A 228 3.50 26.07 -4.85
N ALA A 229 3.78 26.84 -3.80
CA ALA A 229 4.20 28.24 -3.94
C ALA A 229 5.50 28.36 -4.76
N ASP A 230 6.48 27.49 -4.52
CA ASP A 230 7.70 27.41 -5.33
C ASP A 230 7.37 27.17 -6.81
N TYR A 231 6.53 26.17 -7.10
CA TYR A 231 6.10 25.86 -8.47
C TYR A 231 5.43 27.04 -9.15
N GLU A 232 4.45 27.68 -8.50
CA GLU A 232 3.72 28.81 -9.08
C GLU A 232 4.68 29.98 -9.40
N ARG A 233 5.64 30.24 -8.50
CA ARG A 233 6.65 31.28 -8.73
C ARG A 233 7.58 30.92 -9.87
N TRP A 234 8.17 29.74 -9.87
CA TRP A 234 9.16 29.36 -10.89
C TRP A 234 8.56 29.17 -12.27
N ASN A 235 7.32 28.69 -12.35
CA ASN A 235 6.64 28.48 -13.63
C ASN A 235 6.31 29.80 -14.34
N SER A 236 6.14 30.90 -13.61
CA SER A 236 5.88 32.24 -14.18
C SER A 236 7.13 33.05 -14.52
N GLN A 237 8.34 32.55 -14.23
CA GLN A 237 9.58 33.25 -14.56
C GLN A 237 10.20 32.69 -15.84
N ASP A 238 10.53 33.55 -16.79
CA ASP A 238 11.13 33.14 -18.07
C ASP A 238 12.60 32.73 -17.91
N PHE A 239 13.32 33.38 -17.00
CA PHE A 239 14.71 33.07 -16.68
C PHE A 239 14.91 31.71 -15.99
N VAL A 240 13.83 31.07 -15.54
CA VAL A 240 13.86 29.70 -15.04
C VAL A 240 13.75 28.74 -16.23
N LEU A 241 14.79 27.94 -16.42
CA LEU A 241 14.93 26.98 -17.52
C LEU A 241 14.42 25.58 -17.17
N GLY A 242 14.23 25.31 -15.87
CA GLY A 242 13.79 24.03 -15.34
C GLY A 242 13.91 23.97 -13.82
N ILE A 243 13.67 22.79 -13.25
CA ILE A 243 13.88 22.53 -11.82
C ILE A 243 14.74 21.29 -11.64
N GLU A 244 15.54 21.25 -10.59
CA GLU A 244 16.26 20.06 -10.15
C GLU A 244 15.65 19.56 -8.85
N ILE A 245 15.14 18.33 -8.85
CA ILE A 245 14.55 17.69 -7.68
C ILE A 245 15.61 16.85 -7.00
N ARG A 246 15.81 17.09 -5.70
CA ARG A 246 16.81 16.43 -4.86
C ARG A 246 16.19 15.85 -3.60
N ARG A 247 16.83 14.81 -3.07
CA ARG A 247 16.51 14.30 -1.74
C ARG A 247 17.07 15.25 -0.69
N SER A 248 16.33 15.43 0.40
CA SER A 248 16.86 16.13 1.58
C SER A 248 17.97 15.29 2.22
N ASP A 249 19.02 15.96 2.69
CA ASP A 249 20.09 15.33 3.48
C ASP A 249 19.57 14.76 4.81
N SER A 250 18.43 15.26 5.29
CA SER A 250 17.73 14.75 6.48
C SER A 250 16.88 13.49 6.21
N ASN A 251 17.11 12.80 5.08
CA ASN A 251 16.37 11.59 4.76
C ASN A 251 16.67 10.44 5.74
N ARG A 252 15.66 9.61 6.01
CA ARG A 252 15.75 8.49 6.97
C ARG A 252 16.00 7.14 6.29
N GLY A 253 16.88 7.10 5.29
CA GLY A 253 17.24 5.87 4.57
C GLY A 253 16.69 5.81 3.14
N PRO A 254 16.89 4.68 2.42
CA PRO A 254 16.55 4.54 1.01
C PRO A 254 15.04 4.66 0.77
N CYS A 255 14.67 5.30 -0.34
CA CYS A 255 13.27 5.50 -0.72
C CYS A 255 13.14 5.25 -2.23
N ALA A 256 12.81 4.01 -2.61
CA ALA A 256 12.82 3.59 -4.02
C ALA A 256 12.02 4.51 -4.97
N LEU A 257 10.92 5.11 -4.49
CA LEU A 257 10.17 6.11 -5.26
C LEU A 257 10.99 7.39 -5.43
N CYS A 258 11.41 8.05 -4.35
CA CYS A 258 12.19 9.29 -4.45
C CYS A 258 13.51 9.08 -5.19
N ASP A 259 14.20 7.96 -4.96
CA ASP A 259 15.47 7.62 -5.62
C ASP A 259 15.30 7.53 -7.14
N SER A 260 14.15 7.03 -7.62
CA SER A 260 13.85 6.96 -9.06
C SER A 260 13.42 8.31 -9.65
N MET A 261 13.04 9.27 -8.80
CA MET A 261 12.45 10.55 -9.20
C MET A 261 13.42 11.74 -9.04
N VAL A 262 14.63 11.56 -8.52
CA VAL A 262 15.66 12.61 -8.49
C VAL A 262 16.12 12.93 -9.91
N GLY A 263 16.34 14.21 -10.21
CA GLY A 263 16.86 14.64 -11.51
C GLY A 263 16.38 16.03 -11.92
N LYS A 264 16.68 16.39 -13.17
CA LYS A 264 16.21 17.64 -13.80
C LYS A 264 14.84 17.42 -14.43
N TYR A 265 13.96 18.41 -14.29
CA TYR A 265 12.59 18.41 -14.80
C TYR A 265 12.29 19.75 -15.48
N PRO A 266 11.33 19.80 -16.42
CA PRO A 266 10.80 21.06 -16.94
C PRO A 266 10.19 21.90 -15.82
N LYS A 267 10.20 23.23 -15.95
CA LYS A 267 9.59 24.12 -14.94
C LYS A 267 8.07 23.91 -14.81
N THR A 268 7.45 23.40 -15.86
CA THR A 268 6.03 23.02 -15.93
C THR A 268 5.71 21.73 -15.17
N PHE A 269 6.71 21.03 -14.60
CA PHE A 269 6.48 19.91 -13.70
C PHE A 269 6.06 20.41 -12.31
N LYS A 270 4.80 20.16 -11.94
CA LYS A 270 4.25 20.51 -10.64
C LYS A 270 4.76 19.58 -9.55
N PHE A 271 5.86 19.97 -8.90
CA PHE A 271 6.40 19.25 -7.76
C PHE A 271 5.82 19.74 -6.44
N THR A 272 5.01 18.90 -5.78
CA THR A 272 4.53 19.13 -4.40
C THR A 272 4.99 18.03 -3.43
N GLY A 273 6.02 17.26 -3.81
CA GLY A 273 6.41 15.98 -3.20
C GLY A 273 6.00 14.78 -4.07
N PHE A 274 6.49 13.58 -3.74
CA PHE A 274 6.13 12.34 -4.45
C PHE A 274 5.22 11.40 -3.63
N HIS A 275 5.24 11.52 -2.31
CA HIS A 275 4.45 10.69 -1.40
C HIS A 275 4.12 11.46 -0.10
N PRO A 276 3.22 10.95 0.76
CA PRO A 276 3.00 11.54 2.08
C PRO A 276 4.30 11.57 2.91
N PHE A 277 4.50 12.59 3.74
CA PHE A 277 5.76 12.85 4.46
C PHE A 277 7.00 12.99 3.57
N CYS A 278 6.83 13.31 2.27
CA CYS A 278 7.99 13.62 1.43
C CYS A 278 8.68 14.89 1.92
N ILE A 279 10.00 14.80 2.10
CA ILE A 279 10.87 15.93 2.48
C ILE A 279 11.82 16.33 1.35
N CYS A 280 11.65 15.74 0.16
CA CYS A 280 12.42 16.13 -1.01
C CYS A 280 12.10 17.58 -1.39
N TYR A 281 13.05 18.23 -2.02
CA TYR A 281 12.95 19.64 -2.40
C TYR A 281 13.37 19.81 -3.85
N ALA A 282 13.00 20.94 -4.43
CA ALA A 282 13.39 21.33 -5.76
C ALA A 282 14.18 22.65 -5.68
N THR A 283 15.08 22.86 -6.63
CA THR A 283 15.79 24.13 -6.83
C THR A 283 15.66 24.57 -8.28
N PRO A 284 15.48 25.87 -8.57
CA PRO A 284 15.37 26.35 -9.93
C PRO A 284 16.71 26.23 -10.66
N ILE A 285 16.64 25.77 -11.90
CA ILE A 285 17.70 25.89 -12.90
C ILE A 285 17.42 27.20 -13.62
N VAL A 286 18.36 28.13 -13.58
CA VAL A 286 18.20 29.47 -14.14
C VAL A 286 19.27 29.72 -15.19
N MET A 287 18.96 30.61 -16.12
CA MET A 287 19.94 31.14 -17.07
C MET A 287 21.03 31.93 -16.33
N GLU A 288 22.22 32.01 -16.94
CA GLU A 288 23.29 32.84 -16.40
C GLU A 288 22.94 34.33 -16.61
N PRO A 289 23.53 35.26 -15.82
CA PRO A 289 23.19 36.68 -15.88
C PRO A 289 23.36 37.31 -17.27
N GLU A 290 24.34 36.85 -18.06
CA GLU A 290 24.60 37.32 -19.41
C GLU A 290 23.45 36.98 -20.37
N ASP A 291 22.96 35.74 -20.33
CA ASP A 291 21.81 35.27 -21.12
C ASP A 291 20.53 36.03 -20.73
N LEU A 292 20.38 36.38 -19.44
CA LEU A 292 19.27 37.19 -18.97
C LEU A 292 19.32 38.61 -19.52
N ALA A 293 20.50 39.23 -19.57
CA ALA A 293 20.64 40.55 -20.16
C ALA A 293 20.27 40.53 -21.65
N GLU A 294 20.66 39.48 -22.38
CA GLU A 294 20.26 39.29 -23.77
C GLU A 294 18.75 39.07 -23.92
N TYR A 295 18.15 38.21 -23.08
CA TYR A 295 16.70 38.01 -23.03
C TYR A 295 15.94 39.32 -22.80
N LEU A 296 16.40 40.15 -21.86
CA LEU A 296 15.75 41.44 -21.55
C LEU A 296 15.80 42.45 -22.72
N VAL A 297 16.72 42.28 -23.67
CA VAL A 297 16.85 43.17 -24.84
C VAL A 297 16.15 42.57 -26.06
N ASN A 298 16.28 41.27 -26.29
CA ASN A 298 15.92 40.60 -27.55
C ASN A 298 14.76 39.61 -27.44
N ASP A 299 14.24 39.36 -26.23
CA ASP A 299 13.17 38.38 -25.93
C ASP A 299 13.52 36.95 -26.37
N THR A 300 14.82 36.62 -26.39
CA THR A 300 15.35 35.31 -26.81
C THR A 300 15.75 34.46 -25.61
N ILE A 301 15.16 33.27 -25.50
CA ILE A 301 15.52 32.26 -24.49
C ILE A 301 16.43 31.21 -25.17
N PRO A 302 17.58 30.84 -24.57
CA PRO A 302 18.43 29.75 -25.06
C PRO A 302 17.70 28.40 -24.99
N GLU A 303 17.03 28.02 -26.08
CA GLU A 303 16.18 26.84 -26.21
C GLU A 303 16.90 25.52 -25.89
N GLU A 304 18.20 25.47 -26.13
CA GLU A 304 19.09 24.34 -25.85
C GLU A 304 19.37 24.14 -24.36
N LEU A 305 19.23 25.19 -23.53
CA LEU A 305 19.44 25.12 -22.08
C LEU A 305 18.16 24.76 -21.31
N VAL A 306 16.99 24.89 -21.97
CA VAL A 306 15.69 24.57 -21.38
C VAL A 306 15.56 23.06 -21.14
N VAL A 307 15.16 22.67 -19.93
CA VAL A 307 14.87 21.27 -19.62
C VAL A 307 13.50 20.91 -20.21
N LYS A 308 13.50 20.07 -21.27
CA LYS A 308 12.29 19.75 -22.04
C LYS A 308 11.56 18.48 -21.59
N ASP A 309 12.23 17.56 -20.90
CA ASP A 309 11.67 16.26 -20.52
C ASP A 309 12.05 15.86 -19.08
N ILE A 310 11.28 14.91 -18.53
CA ILE A 310 11.50 14.35 -17.20
C ILE A 310 12.58 13.24 -17.22
N PRO A 311 13.18 12.88 -16.07
CA PRO A 311 14.19 11.83 -16.00
C PRO A 311 13.67 10.47 -16.49
N GLN A 312 14.49 9.74 -17.25
CA GLN A 312 14.14 8.41 -17.74
C GLN A 312 13.87 7.42 -16.60
N SER A 313 14.55 7.57 -15.46
CA SER A 313 14.30 6.78 -14.26
C SER A 313 12.89 6.97 -13.70
N ALA A 314 12.33 8.19 -13.80
CA ALA A 314 10.96 8.48 -13.38
C ALA A 314 9.95 7.77 -14.30
N LYS A 315 10.14 7.86 -15.62
CA LYS A 315 9.32 7.13 -16.62
C LYS A 315 9.39 5.63 -16.40
N ALA A 316 10.59 5.09 -16.20
CA ALA A 316 10.82 3.67 -15.94
C ALA A 316 10.11 3.20 -14.66
N TRP A 317 10.13 4.01 -13.59
CA TRP A 317 9.43 3.68 -12.35
C TRP A 317 7.92 3.62 -12.55
N VAL A 318 7.32 4.58 -13.25
CA VAL A 318 5.88 4.57 -13.54
C VAL A 318 5.52 3.37 -14.40
N ASN A 319 6.26 3.12 -15.48
CA ASN A 319 6.06 1.98 -16.38
C ASN A 319 6.13 0.64 -15.64
N LYS A 320 7.10 0.47 -14.75
CA LYS A 320 7.25 -0.74 -13.92
C LYS A 320 6.08 -0.96 -12.96
N ASN A 321 5.36 0.10 -12.57
CA ASN A 321 4.27 0.01 -11.61
C ASN A 321 2.87 0.06 -12.25
N LEU A 322 2.75 0.14 -13.59
CA LEU A 322 1.45 0.20 -14.28
C LEU A 322 0.50 -0.92 -13.84
N GLU A 323 0.99 -2.17 -13.80
CA GLU A 323 0.15 -3.30 -13.40
C GLU A 323 -0.24 -3.23 -11.92
N ARG A 324 0.70 -2.86 -11.04
CA ARG A 324 0.42 -2.77 -9.59
C ARG A 324 -0.53 -1.61 -9.26
N ALA A 325 -0.46 -0.54 -10.05
CA ALA A 325 -1.29 0.64 -9.87
C ALA A 325 -2.78 0.37 -10.04
N LYS A 326 -3.13 -0.63 -10.85
CA LYS A 326 -4.51 -1.13 -11.01
C LYS A 326 -5.20 -1.47 -9.70
N GLY A 327 -4.43 -1.91 -8.70
CA GLY A 327 -4.91 -2.23 -7.34
C GLY A 327 -4.85 -1.09 -6.34
N TRP A 328 -4.29 0.07 -6.69
CA TRP A 328 -4.22 1.23 -5.79
C TRP A 328 -5.57 1.91 -5.70
N SER A 329 -5.91 2.44 -4.52
CA SER A 329 -7.20 3.13 -4.33
C SER A 329 -7.29 4.46 -5.09
N ASN A 330 -6.16 5.16 -5.25
CA ASN A 330 -6.11 6.47 -5.88
C ASN A 330 -4.83 6.63 -6.69
N GLU A 331 -4.90 7.41 -7.77
CA GLU A 331 -3.73 7.87 -8.53
C GLU A 331 -2.83 8.75 -7.63
N PRO A 332 -1.50 8.53 -7.62
CA PRO A 332 -0.58 9.42 -6.92
C PRO A 332 -0.70 10.85 -7.42
N TYR A 333 -0.71 11.81 -6.50
CA TYR A 333 -0.91 13.23 -6.85
C TYR A 333 0.15 13.76 -7.81
N PHE A 334 1.42 13.31 -7.69
CA PHE A 334 2.48 13.74 -8.60
C PHE A 334 2.29 13.25 -10.05
N ILE A 335 1.51 12.18 -10.28
CA ILE A 335 1.17 11.70 -11.63
C ILE A 335 -0.03 12.49 -12.14
N ARG A 336 -1.09 12.57 -11.33
CA ARG A 336 -2.31 13.29 -11.68
C ARG A 336 -2.05 14.75 -12.03
N ASP A 337 -1.19 15.41 -11.26
CA ASP A 337 -0.86 16.83 -11.46
C ASP A 337 0.13 17.03 -12.63
N ASN A 338 0.67 15.95 -13.22
CA ASN A 338 1.70 15.96 -14.28
C ASN A 338 1.39 14.97 -15.42
N ARG A 339 0.10 14.81 -15.77
CA ARG A 339 -0.35 13.85 -16.81
C ARG A 339 0.29 14.05 -18.18
N GLN A 340 0.69 15.28 -18.50
CA GLN A 340 1.42 15.58 -19.74
C GLN A 340 2.73 14.78 -19.89
N PHE A 341 3.35 14.35 -18.78
CA PHE A 341 4.60 13.59 -18.80
C PHE A 341 4.41 12.08 -18.59
N PHE A 342 3.37 11.68 -17.84
CA PHE A 342 3.16 10.29 -17.43
C PHE A 342 1.96 9.61 -18.10
N GLY A 343 1.07 10.39 -18.73
CA GLY A 343 -0.27 9.93 -19.09
C GLY A 343 -1.16 9.72 -17.86
N GLU A 344 -2.29 9.06 -18.07
CA GLU A 344 -3.19 8.65 -17.00
C GLU A 344 -2.82 7.26 -16.47
N LEU A 345 -2.73 7.13 -15.14
CA LEU A 345 -2.50 5.86 -14.47
C LEU A 345 -3.82 5.24 -14.04
N LYS A 346 -4.19 4.11 -14.67
CA LYS A 346 -5.39 3.35 -14.29
C LYS A 346 -5.24 2.79 -12.87
N THR A 347 -6.13 3.23 -11.97
CA THR A 347 -6.16 2.80 -10.57
C THR A 347 -7.54 2.27 -10.20
N ASN A 348 -7.62 1.52 -9.10
CA ASN A 348 -8.85 0.96 -8.52
C ASN A 348 -9.68 0.05 -9.46
N ILE A 349 -9.07 -0.51 -10.50
CA ILE A 349 -9.74 -1.37 -11.49
C ILE A 349 -9.67 -2.87 -11.14
N TYR A 350 -8.80 -3.27 -10.23
CA TYR A 350 -8.78 -4.63 -9.72
C TYR A 350 -10.06 -4.96 -8.94
N THR A 351 -10.56 -6.18 -9.15
CA THR A 351 -11.62 -6.81 -8.34
C THR A 351 -11.21 -6.94 -6.87
N LEU A 352 -12.15 -7.29 -6.00
CA LEU A 352 -11.88 -7.46 -4.58
C LEU A 352 -10.87 -8.59 -4.33
N GLU A 353 -11.00 -9.68 -5.08
CA GLU A 353 -10.14 -10.87 -5.07
C GLU A 353 -8.72 -10.52 -5.52
N GLU A 354 -8.59 -9.79 -6.63
CA GLU A 354 -7.29 -9.30 -7.10
C GLU A 354 -6.61 -8.38 -6.09
N LYS A 355 -7.37 -7.48 -5.45
CA LYS A 355 -6.84 -6.63 -4.37
C LYS A 355 -6.37 -7.48 -3.19
N LYS A 356 -7.16 -8.45 -2.74
CA LYS A 356 -6.79 -9.36 -1.64
C LYS A 356 -5.52 -10.16 -1.96
N PHE A 357 -5.39 -10.65 -3.19
CA PHE A 357 -4.23 -11.42 -3.64
C PHE A 357 -2.95 -10.56 -3.76
N THR A 358 -3.05 -9.40 -4.39
CA THR A 358 -1.88 -8.55 -4.70
C THR A 358 -1.36 -7.72 -3.53
N ARG A 359 -2.16 -7.57 -2.46
CA ARG A 359 -1.75 -6.89 -1.21
C ARG A 359 -0.67 -7.66 -0.43
N THR A 360 -0.61 -8.98 -0.56
CA THR A 360 0.30 -9.82 0.22
C THR A 360 1.71 -9.79 -0.38
N ARG A 361 2.73 -9.46 0.42
CA ARG A 361 4.14 -9.38 -0.07
C ARG A 361 4.63 -10.69 -0.70
N SER A 362 4.13 -11.85 -0.27
CA SER A 362 4.49 -13.16 -0.80
C SER A 362 4.17 -13.34 -2.29
N THR A 363 3.20 -12.59 -2.84
CA THR A 363 2.79 -12.67 -4.24
C THR A 363 3.60 -11.77 -5.18
N SER A 364 4.45 -10.89 -4.64
CA SER A 364 5.25 -9.92 -5.42
C SER A 364 6.11 -10.55 -6.51
N VAL A 365 6.82 -11.64 -6.21
CA VAL A 365 7.65 -12.37 -7.19
C VAL A 365 6.78 -13.00 -8.28
N SER A 366 5.62 -13.56 -7.90
CA SER A 366 4.69 -14.19 -8.84
C SER A 366 4.06 -13.15 -9.78
N MET A 367 3.71 -11.97 -9.26
CA MET A 367 3.27 -10.84 -10.08
C MET A 367 4.35 -10.38 -11.05
N GLN A 368 5.59 -10.23 -10.60
CA GLN A 368 6.69 -9.81 -11.46
C GLN A 368 6.90 -10.81 -12.60
N ARG A 369 6.90 -12.11 -12.32
CA ARG A 369 7.03 -13.14 -13.36
C ARG A 369 5.84 -13.18 -14.31
N ALA A 370 4.64 -12.95 -13.81
CA ALA A 370 3.46 -12.85 -14.65
C ALA A 370 3.61 -11.69 -15.65
N ILE A 371 4.01 -10.51 -15.19
CA ILE A 371 4.23 -9.32 -16.01
C ILE A 371 5.35 -9.54 -17.03
N ASP A 372 6.52 -9.99 -16.58
CA ASP A 372 7.74 -10.00 -17.40
C ASP A 372 7.77 -11.15 -18.42
N PHE A 373 7.12 -12.27 -18.09
CA PHE A 373 7.23 -13.52 -18.85
C PHE A 373 5.88 -14.13 -19.24
N LEU A 374 5.01 -14.40 -18.27
CA LEU A 374 3.82 -15.23 -18.53
C LEU A 374 2.78 -14.50 -19.40
N SER A 375 2.66 -13.18 -19.24
CA SER A 375 1.74 -12.33 -20.02
C SER A 375 2.04 -12.38 -21.52
N LYS A 376 3.30 -12.58 -21.90
CA LYS A 376 3.73 -12.69 -23.30
C LYS A 376 3.28 -14.01 -23.92
N GLU A 377 3.32 -15.10 -23.14
CA GLU A 377 2.84 -16.42 -23.56
C GLU A 377 1.32 -16.54 -23.51
N TYR A 378 0.68 -15.85 -22.56
CA TYR A 378 -0.75 -15.92 -22.28
C TYR A 378 -1.41 -14.53 -22.25
N PRO A 379 -1.44 -13.80 -23.38
CA PRO A 379 -1.91 -12.41 -23.42
C PRO A 379 -3.39 -12.24 -23.06
N ASN A 380 -4.19 -13.28 -23.24
CA ASN A 380 -5.63 -13.27 -22.93
C ASN A 380 -5.95 -13.58 -21.45
N ILE A 381 -4.93 -13.88 -20.64
CA ILE A 381 -5.09 -14.15 -19.21
C ILE A 381 -4.48 -12.99 -18.43
N SER A 382 -5.25 -12.39 -17.54
CA SER A 382 -4.79 -11.29 -16.69
C SER A 382 -3.57 -11.70 -15.85
N ASN A 383 -2.67 -10.75 -15.63
CA ASN A 383 -1.46 -10.91 -14.83
C ASN A 383 -1.74 -11.48 -13.42
N THR A 384 -2.83 -11.06 -12.78
CA THR A 384 -3.25 -11.53 -11.44
C THR A 384 -3.59 -13.02 -11.42
N ARG A 385 -4.36 -13.51 -12.39
CA ARG A 385 -4.70 -14.94 -12.57
C ARG A 385 -3.46 -15.78 -12.89
N LEU A 386 -2.60 -15.32 -13.80
CA LEU A 386 -1.31 -15.98 -14.10
C LEU A 386 -0.42 -16.05 -12.85
N ALA A 387 -0.31 -14.94 -12.12
CA ALA A 387 0.44 -14.89 -10.88
C ALA A 387 -0.16 -15.79 -9.80
N ALA A 388 -1.48 -15.95 -9.72
CA ALA A 388 -2.12 -16.85 -8.75
C ALA A 388 -1.80 -18.33 -9.02
N ILE A 389 -1.89 -18.77 -10.28
CA ILE A 389 -1.50 -20.12 -10.69
C ILE A 389 -0.01 -20.34 -10.42
N HIS A 390 0.85 -19.41 -10.83
CA HIS A 390 2.28 -19.52 -10.58
C HIS A 390 2.60 -19.53 -9.07
N HIS A 391 1.96 -18.67 -8.27
CA HIS A 391 2.14 -18.59 -6.82
C HIS A 391 1.75 -19.89 -6.09
N TYR A 392 0.71 -20.58 -6.59
CA TYR A 392 0.31 -21.87 -6.07
C TYR A 392 1.45 -22.89 -6.19
N THR A 393 2.12 -22.94 -7.35
CA THR A 393 3.19 -23.91 -7.65
C THR A 393 4.56 -23.60 -7.04
N LYS A 394 4.75 -22.40 -6.47
CA LYS A 394 6.07 -21.93 -5.99
C LYS A 394 6.69 -22.87 -4.93
N ALA A 395 8.02 -22.98 -4.90
CA ALA A 395 8.74 -23.62 -3.79
C ALA A 395 8.47 -22.89 -2.46
N GLY A 396 7.96 -23.62 -1.44
CA GLY A 396 7.43 -22.99 -0.23
C GLY A 396 6.16 -22.15 -0.46
N GLY A 397 5.52 -22.34 -1.62
CA GLY A 397 4.34 -21.62 -2.08
C GLY A 397 3.05 -22.08 -1.42
N ASN A 398 1.94 -21.52 -1.91
CA ASN A 398 0.66 -21.60 -1.21
C ASN A 398 -0.06 -22.94 -1.35
N TYR A 399 0.32 -23.84 -2.28
CA TYR A 399 -0.45 -25.06 -2.54
C TYR A 399 -0.74 -25.89 -1.29
N ARG A 400 0.25 -26.05 -0.38
CA ARG A 400 0.09 -26.85 0.85
C ARG A 400 -0.97 -26.24 1.78
N GLN A 401 -0.85 -24.93 2.02
CA GLN A 401 -1.75 -24.24 2.93
C GLN A 401 -3.14 -24.10 2.33
N LEU A 402 -3.22 -23.73 1.05
CA LEU A 402 -4.47 -23.58 0.32
C LEU A 402 -5.23 -24.91 0.26
N ASN A 403 -4.60 -25.99 -0.18
CA ASN A 403 -5.27 -27.30 -0.27
C ASN A 403 -5.67 -27.84 1.11
N LYS A 404 -4.86 -27.60 2.16
CA LYS A 404 -5.24 -27.94 3.54
C LYS A 404 -6.49 -27.17 3.99
N GLN A 405 -6.61 -25.89 3.64
CA GLN A 405 -7.76 -25.07 4.02
C GLN A 405 -9.01 -25.39 3.19
N LEU A 406 -8.85 -25.70 1.91
CA LEU A 406 -9.92 -26.22 1.04
C LEU A 406 -10.48 -27.53 1.61
N TYR A 407 -9.61 -28.49 1.93
CA TYR A 407 -10.02 -29.78 2.47
C TYR A 407 -10.81 -29.65 3.79
N ASN A 408 -10.39 -28.74 4.67
CA ASN A 408 -11.04 -28.50 5.97
C ASN A 408 -12.16 -27.43 5.92
N GLU A 409 -12.49 -26.90 4.74
CA GLU A 409 -13.53 -25.88 4.55
C GLU A 409 -13.34 -24.63 5.43
N ASN A 410 -12.08 -24.22 5.64
CA ASN A 410 -11.72 -23.11 6.52
C ASN A 410 -10.66 -22.20 5.84
N LEU A 411 -11.07 -21.54 4.76
CA LEU A 411 -10.20 -20.66 3.98
C LEU A 411 -10.05 -19.29 4.63
N SER A 412 -8.82 -18.80 4.66
CA SER A 412 -8.57 -17.37 4.90
C SER A 412 -9.08 -16.53 3.74
N GLU A 413 -9.32 -15.23 3.97
CA GLU A 413 -9.71 -14.31 2.89
C GLU A 413 -8.73 -14.31 1.71
N PHE A 414 -7.43 -14.39 2.01
CA PHE A 414 -6.39 -14.48 0.99
C PHE A 414 -6.50 -15.77 0.18
N ASN A 415 -6.72 -16.91 0.85
CA ASN A 415 -6.81 -18.21 0.17
C ASN A 415 -8.10 -18.36 -0.62
N ASN A 416 -9.19 -17.76 -0.16
CA ASN A 416 -10.42 -17.67 -0.94
C ASN A 416 -10.17 -16.87 -2.24
N ALA A 417 -9.57 -15.68 -2.14
CA ALA A 417 -9.21 -14.88 -3.31
C ALA A 417 -8.24 -15.63 -4.26
N ALA A 418 -7.21 -16.29 -3.71
CA ALA A 418 -6.26 -17.07 -4.50
C ALA A 418 -6.95 -18.24 -5.22
N ALA A 419 -7.82 -19.01 -4.55
CA ALA A 419 -8.57 -20.10 -5.17
C ALA A 419 -9.47 -19.62 -6.31
N THR A 420 -10.16 -18.50 -6.13
CA THR A 420 -10.99 -17.90 -7.17
C THR A 420 -10.16 -17.49 -8.39
N LEU A 421 -9.06 -16.77 -8.20
CA LEU A 421 -8.18 -16.36 -9.31
C LEU A 421 -7.53 -17.56 -10.02
N ILE A 422 -7.16 -18.61 -9.29
CA ILE A 422 -6.66 -19.85 -9.90
C ILE A 422 -7.74 -20.48 -10.75
N ARG A 423 -8.96 -20.69 -10.25
CA ARG A 423 -10.07 -21.29 -11.02
C ARG A 423 -10.39 -20.49 -12.28
N GLU A 424 -10.52 -19.17 -12.16
CA GLU A 424 -10.76 -18.31 -13.31
C GLU A 424 -9.62 -18.38 -14.34
N GLY A 425 -8.36 -18.39 -13.89
CA GLY A 425 -7.21 -18.54 -14.77
C GLY A 425 -7.17 -19.90 -15.48
N LEU A 426 -7.46 -20.99 -14.74
CA LEU A 426 -7.52 -22.35 -15.28
C LEU A 426 -8.63 -22.49 -16.34
N ASN A 427 -9.78 -21.85 -16.15
CA ASN A 427 -10.89 -21.89 -17.10
C ASN A 427 -10.53 -21.26 -18.46
N LEU A 428 -9.57 -20.34 -18.49
CA LEU A 428 -9.08 -19.69 -19.71
C LEU A 428 -7.99 -20.51 -20.44
N LEU A 429 -7.48 -21.59 -19.82
CA LEU A 429 -6.50 -22.47 -20.45
C LEU A 429 -7.19 -23.59 -21.25
N PRO A 430 -6.55 -24.08 -22.32
CA PRO A 430 -7.01 -25.28 -23.03
C PRO A 430 -7.11 -26.47 -22.09
N THR A 431 -8.13 -27.32 -22.29
CA THR A 431 -8.23 -28.60 -21.59
C THR A 431 -7.19 -29.57 -22.10
N PHE A 432 -6.46 -30.19 -21.18
CA PHE A 432 -5.63 -31.36 -21.42
C PHE A 432 -6.49 -32.62 -21.22
N LYS A 433 -6.60 -33.43 -22.28
CA LYS A 433 -7.24 -34.75 -22.26
C LYS A 433 -6.15 -35.80 -22.36
N GLY A 434 -6.06 -36.68 -21.36
CA GLY A 434 -5.02 -37.69 -21.33
C GLY A 434 -4.77 -38.28 -19.96
N ILE A 435 -3.72 -39.10 -19.89
CA ILE A 435 -3.28 -39.73 -18.65
C ILE A 435 -2.31 -38.80 -17.93
N THR A 436 -2.49 -38.69 -16.62
CA THR A 436 -1.62 -37.94 -15.73
C THR A 436 -1.32 -38.77 -14.48
N TYR A 437 -0.27 -38.40 -13.76
CA TYR A 437 0.22 -39.13 -12.60
C TYR A 437 0.31 -38.21 -11.39
N ARG A 438 -0.03 -38.70 -10.20
CA ARG A 438 0.11 -37.93 -8.95
C ARG A 438 0.64 -38.85 -7.86
N GLY A 439 1.71 -38.45 -7.18
CA GLY A 439 2.18 -39.13 -5.99
C GLY A 439 1.88 -38.33 -4.74
N THR A 440 1.61 -39.02 -3.63
CA THR A 440 1.43 -38.38 -2.33
C THR A 440 1.69 -39.37 -1.20
N ILE A 441 1.98 -38.83 0.00
CA ILE A 441 1.96 -39.56 1.25
C ILE A 441 0.80 -39.02 2.08
N ILE A 442 -0.14 -39.88 2.49
CA ILE A 442 -1.29 -39.50 3.33
C ILE A 442 -1.43 -40.45 4.52
N LYS A 443 -2.31 -40.11 5.48
CA LYS A 443 -2.59 -41.02 6.61
C LYS A 443 -3.37 -42.24 6.11
N ARG A 444 -3.08 -43.42 6.65
CA ARG A 444 -3.80 -44.66 6.33
C ARG A 444 -5.32 -44.52 6.52
N LYS A 445 -5.76 -43.89 7.61
CA LYS A 445 -7.18 -43.59 7.85
C LYS A 445 -7.82 -42.68 6.78
N GLU A 446 -7.04 -41.75 6.22
CA GLU A 446 -7.52 -40.85 5.17
C GLU A 446 -7.66 -41.60 3.84
N TYR A 447 -6.70 -42.47 3.52
CA TYR A 447 -6.82 -43.41 2.41
C TYR A 447 -8.09 -44.28 2.52
N GLU A 448 -8.28 -44.91 3.68
CA GLU A 448 -9.41 -45.80 3.95
C GLU A 448 -10.76 -45.06 3.82
N ALA A 449 -10.83 -43.82 4.31
CA ALA A 449 -12.04 -43.02 4.22
C ALA A 449 -12.39 -42.60 2.79
N LEU A 450 -11.38 -42.27 1.96
CA LEU A 450 -11.57 -41.64 0.66
C LEU A 450 -11.58 -42.62 -0.52
N TYR A 451 -10.85 -43.73 -0.43
CA TYR A 451 -10.61 -44.60 -1.59
C TYR A 451 -10.93 -46.07 -1.35
N LYS A 452 -10.69 -46.59 -0.13
CA LYS A 452 -10.92 -48.01 0.14
C LYS A 452 -12.40 -48.34 0.05
N ASP A 453 -12.72 -49.32 -0.79
CA ASP A 453 -14.08 -49.78 -1.08
C ASP A 453 -15.04 -48.68 -1.60
N LYS A 454 -14.49 -47.59 -2.16
CA LYS A 454 -15.27 -46.51 -2.78
C LYS A 454 -15.30 -46.67 -4.30
N LYS A 455 -16.41 -46.29 -4.92
CA LYS A 455 -16.57 -46.25 -6.39
C LYS A 455 -16.19 -44.90 -6.98
N GLU A 456 -16.36 -43.83 -6.22
CA GLU A 456 -16.09 -42.46 -6.65
C GLU A 456 -15.43 -41.68 -5.52
N VAL A 457 -14.68 -40.66 -5.91
CA VAL A 457 -14.05 -39.71 -4.99
C VAL A 457 -14.14 -38.30 -5.56
N ALA A 458 -14.48 -37.33 -4.71
CA ALA A 458 -14.43 -35.91 -5.04
C ALA A 458 -13.19 -35.29 -4.38
N HIS A 459 -12.30 -34.72 -5.19
CA HIS A 459 -11.16 -33.98 -4.67
C HIS A 459 -11.58 -32.54 -4.36
N LYS A 460 -11.85 -32.23 -3.09
CA LYS A 460 -12.14 -30.86 -2.60
C LYS A 460 -10.99 -29.86 -2.81
N ILE A 461 -9.83 -30.33 -3.24
CA ILE A 461 -8.59 -29.55 -3.41
C ILE A 461 -8.24 -29.40 -4.89
N PHE A 462 -7.32 -28.49 -5.21
CA PHE A 462 -6.68 -28.53 -6.52
C PHE A 462 -5.83 -29.79 -6.64
N THR A 463 -6.06 -30.58 -7.69
CA THR A 463 -5.34 -31.84 -7.90
C THR A 463 -4.16 -31.59 -8.84
N SER A 464 -2.98 -31.37 -8.26
CA SER A 464 -1.72 -31.27 -9.02
C SER A 464 -1.26 -32.65 -9.48
N CYS A 465 -1.03 -32.79 -10.78
CA CYS A 465 -0.55 -34.01 -11.43
C CYS A 465 0.63 -33.67 -12.33
N SER A 466 1.34 -34.68 -12.81
CA SER A 466 2.39 -34.57 -13.80
C SER A 466 2.05 -35.42 -15.03
N LYS A 467 2.58 -35.03 -16.19
CA LYS A 467 2.64 -35.91 -17.36
C LYS A 467 3.66 -37.05 -17.20
N SER A 468 4.61 -36.92 -16.27
CA SER A 468 5.67 -37.90 -16.01
C SER A 468 5.32 -38.77 -14.79
N PRO A 469 5.35 -40.11 -14.92
CA PRO A 469 5.21 -41.01 -13.78
C PRO A 469 6.38 -40.87 -12.79
N GLU A 470 7.60 -40.62 -13.27
CA GLU A 470 8.78 -40.47 -12.41
C GLU A 470 8.64 -39.29 -11.43
N ILE A 471 8.03 -38.19 -11.88
CA ILE A 471 7.72 -37.05 -11.01
C ILE A 471 6.70 -37.45 -9.93
N ALA A 472 5.68 -38.25 -10.28
CA ALA A 472 4.73 -38.75 -9.31
C ALA A 472 5.40 -39.67 -8.28
N ASP A 473 6.22 -40.62 -8.71
CA ASP A 473 6.94 -41.54 -7.80
C ASP A 473 7.81 -40.79 -6.80
N MET A 474 8.47 -39.73 -7.25
CA MET A 474 9.24 -38.85 -6.38
C MET A 474 8.38 -38.17 -5.30
N PHE A 475 7.16 -37.74 -5.60
CA PHE A 475 6.23 -37.19 -4.59
C PHE A 475 5.59 -38.26 -3.70
N ALA A 476 5.53 -39.52 -4.15
CA ALA A 476 5.09 -40.65 -3.34
C ALA A 476 6.18 -41.17 -2.39
N SER A 477 7.46 -40.84 -2.65
CA SER A 477 8.63 -41.37 -1.93
C SER A 477 9.62 -40.31 -1.40
N TYR A 478 9.23 -39.03 -1.39
CA TYR A 478 10.13 -37.91 -1.03
C TYR A 478 10.70 -37.96 0.41
N ARG A 479 10.17 -38.83 1.27
CA ARG A 479 10.65 -39.09 2.63
C ARG A 479 10.24 -40.50 3.10
N PRO A 480 10.87 -41.03 4.16
CA PRO A 480 10.38 -42.23 4.82
C PRO A 480 8.95 -42.07 5.35
N LEU A 481 8.18 -43.16 5.27
CA LEU A 481 6.82 -43.25 5.82
C LEU A 481 6.86 -43.31 7.34
N LYS A 482 5.87 -42.66 7.98
CA LYS A 482 5.59 -42.87 9.41
C LYS A 482 4.64 -44.05 9.57
N ARG A 483 4.61 -44.65 10.77
CA ARG A 483 3.82 -45.86 11.11
C ARG A 483 2.35 -45.87 10.65
N ASN A 484 1.70 -44.70 10.52
CA ASN A 484 0.28 -44.58 10.15
C ASN A 484 0.07 -43.89 8.79
N GLU A 485 1.06 -43.93 7.91
CA GLU A 485 1.02 -43.30 6.59
C GLU A 485 1.16 -44.33 5.48
N VAL A 486 0.59 -44.01 4.32
CA VAL A 486 0.70 -44.80 3.11
C VAL A 486 1.20 -43.93 1.97
N SER A 487 2.01 -44.52 1.09
CA SER A 487 2.46 -43.93 -0.16
C SER A 487 1.46 -44.27 -1.26
N ILE A 488 0.97 -43.27 -1.98
CA ILE A 488 -0.02 -43.45 -3.04
C ILE A 488 0.51 -42.90 -4.35
N VAL A 489 0.41 -43.71 -5.42
CA VAL A 489 0.60 -43.28 -6.81
C VAL A 489 -0.73 -43.41 -7.54
N PHE A 490 -1.23 -42.29 -8.06
CA PHE A 490 -2.42 -42.20 -8.88
C PHE A 490 -2.05 -42.21 -10.36
N ARG A 491 -2.77 -42.99 -11.16
CA ARG A 491 -2.83 -42.87 -12.63
C ARG A 491 -4.23 -42.38 -13.00
N ILE A 492 -4.33 -41.15 -13.48
CA ILE A 492 -5.60 -40.45 -13.67
C ILE A 492 -5.85 -40.24 -15.17
N GLN A 493 -6.92 -40.83 -15.71
CA GLN A 493 -7.43 -40.52 -17.04
C GLN A 493 -8.35 -39.28 -16.94
N GLY A 494 -7.81 -38.11 -17.27
CA GLY A 494 -8.49 -36.82 -17.19
C GLY A 494 -9.01 -36.31 -18.52
N LYS A 495 -10.03 -35.45 -18.47
CA LYS A 495 -10.62 -34.74 -19.61
C LYS A 495 -10.66 -33.21 -19.45
N ASN A 496 -10.62 -32.68 -18.22
CA ASN A 496 -10.68 -31.23 -17.96
C ASN A 496 -9.45 -30.65 -17.26
N GLY A 497 -8.41 -31.45 -17.01
CA GLY A 497 -7.14 -30.96 -16.46
C GLY A 497 -6.56 -29.84 -17.32
N LYS A 498 -5.82 -28.91 -16.73
CA LYS A 498 -5.21 -27.78 -17.44
C LYS A 498 -3.70 -27.89 -17.41
N ASP A 499 -3.08 -27.75 -18.57
CA ASP A 499 -1.62 -27.74 -18.67
C ASP A 499 -1.08 -26.40 -18.16
N ILE A 500 -0.46 -26.44 -16.99
CA ILE A 500 0.19 -25.28 -16.37
C ILE A 500 1.72 -25.42 -16.39
N SER A 501 2.27 -26.37 -17.16
CA SER A 501 3.71 -26.65 -17.17
C SER A 501 4.56 -25.43 -17.53
N LYS A 502 4.07 -24.52 -18.39
CA LYS A 502 4.76 -23.25 -18.69
C LYS A 502 4.57 -22.17 -17.62
N ILE A 503 3.46 -22.21 -16.87
CA ILE A 503 3.10 -21.24 -15.84
C ILE A 503 3.76 -21.59 -14.49
N SER A 504 3.93 -22.88 -14.21
CA SER A 504 4.48 -23.40 -12.96
C SER A 504 5.87 -22.83 -12.65
N GLU A 505 6.19 -22.70 -11.36
CA GLU A 505 7.55 -22.43 -10.88
C GLU A 505 8.54 -23.48 -11.39
N PHE A 506 8.09 -24.73 -11.46
CA PHE A 506 8.91 -25.87 -11.84
C PHE A 506 8.72 -26.19 -13.32
N ASN A 507 9.13 -25.25 -14.17
CA ASN A 507 9.00 -25.32 -15.63
C ASN A 507 10.33 -25.42 -16.39
N GLY A 508 11.46 -25.58 -15.70
CA GLY A 508 12.81 -25.55 -16.29
C GLY A 508 13.36 -24.14 -16.54
N LYS A 509 12.52 -23.10 -16.55
CA LYS A 509 12.92 -21.70 -16.79
C LYS A 509 13.11 -20.91 -15.50
N PHE A 510 12.19 -21.03 -14.55
CA PHE A 510 12.29 -20.32 -13.26
C PHE A 510 13.06 -21.11 -12.21
N VAL A 511 12.96 -22.43 -12.29
CA VAL A 511 13.74 -23.42 -11.55
C VAL A 511 14.12 -24.49 -12.58
N GLU A 512 15.37 -24.98 -12.54
CA GLU A 512 15.91 -25.94 -13.52
C GLU A 512 15.06 -27.21 -13.67
N LYS A 513 14.36 -27.59 -12.59
CA LYS A 513 13.47 -28.74 -12.58
C LYS A 513 12.16 -28.44 -13.31
N ASN A 514 11.77 -29.35 -14.22
CA ASN A 514 10.47 -29.35 -14.86
C ASN A 514 9.57 -30.46 -14.29
N GLN A 515 8.37 -30.11 -13.83
CA GLN A 515 7.39 -31.05 -13.30
C GLN A 515 6.28 -31.41 -14.29
N TYR A 516 6.23 -30.79 -15.48
CA TYR A 516 5.20 -31.02 -16.50
C TYR A 516 3.78 -31.01 -15.92
N GLU A 517 3.51 -30.00 -15.08
CA GLU A 517 2.35 -30.00 -14.19
C GLU A 517 1.03 -29.82 -14.95
N ILE A 518 0.08 -30.70 -14.65
CA ILE A 518 -1.34 -30.60 -15.01
C ILE A 518 -2.12 -30.33 -13.73
N LEU A 519 -3.02 -29.35 -13.75
CA LEU A 519 -3.84 -29.00 -12.60
C LEU A 519 -5.32 -29.22 -12.89
N PHE A 520 -5.98 -30.01 -12.04
CA PHE A 520 -7.44 -30.08 -12.02
C PHE A 520 -8.00 -29.11 -10.98
N ALA A 521 -9.16 -28.54 -11.28
CA ALA A 521 -9.86 -27.61 -10.39
C ALA A 521 -10.34 -28.31 -9.11
N THR A 522 -10.76 -27.53 -8.12
CA THR A 522 -11.41 -28.08 -6.92
C THR A 522 -12.71 -28.80 -7.30
N ASP A 523 -13.11 -29.74 -6.45
CA ASP A 523 -14.36 -30.50 -6.56
C ASP A 523 -14.46 -31.38 -7.82
N THR A 524 -13.32 -31.62 -8.48
CA THR A 524 -13.23 -32.59 -9.58
C THR A 524 -13.55 -33.98 -9.04
N ARG A 525 -14.47 -34.68 -9.72
CA ARG A 525 -14.91 -36.01 -9.35
C ARG A 525 -14.23 -37.07 -10.22
N PHE A 526 -13.89 -38.18 -9.59
CA PHE A 526 -13.23 -39.30 -10.25
C PHE A 526 -13.92 -40.61 -9.89
N GLU A 527 -14.11 -41.46 -10.89
CA GLU A 527 -14.40 -42.88 -10.73
C GLU A 527 -13.12 -43.61 -10.34
N ILE A 528 -13.22 -44.50 -9.35
CA ILE A 528 -12.13 -45.38 -8.91
C ILE A 528 -12.21 -46.66 -9.74
N ILE A 529 -11.30 -46.78 -10.71
CA ILE A 529 -11.27 -47.90 -11.66
C ILE A 529 -10.65 -49.15 -11.03
N SER A 530 -9.55 -48.97 -10.29
CA SER A 530 -8.89 -50.08 -9.59
C SER A 530 -7.99 -49.56 -8.48
N VAL A 531 -7.93 -50.31 -7.38
CA VAL A 531 -6.99 -50.09 -6.27
C VAL A 531 -6.13 -51.33 -6.12
N SER A 532 -4.81 -51.16 -6.06
CA SER A 532 -3.84 -52.22 -5.79
C SER A 532 -3.05 -51.84 -4.54
N GLU A 533 -3.19 -52.64 -3.48
CA GLU A 533 -2.48 -52.44 -2.21
C GLU A 533 -1.34 -53.45 -2.09
N GLN A 534 -0.12 -52.97 -1.81
CA GLN A 534 1.03 -53.77 -1.43
C GLN A 534 1.68 -53.14 -0.20
N GLU A 535 1.41 -53.71 0.98
CA GLU A 535 1.85 -53.18 2.28
C GLU A 535 1.44 -51.71 2.51
N ASP A 536 2.40 -50.79 2.49
CA ASP A 536 2.20 -49.34 2.65
C ASP A 536 2.24 -48.58 1.31
N LYS A 537 2.35 -49.29 0.17
CA LYS A 537 2.32 -48.73 -1.19
C LYS A 537 0.99 -49.04 -1.87
N ILE A 538 0.32 -47.99 -2.33
CA ILE A 538 -1.01 -48.09 -2.94
C ILE A 538 -0.98 -47.47 -4.33
N ASN A 539 -1.47 -48.22 -5.32
CA ASN A 539 -1.63 -47.74 -6.69
C ASN A 539 -3.12 -47.60 -7.00
N ILE A 540 -3.56 -46.41 -7.43
CA ILE A 540 -4.97 -46.13 -7.71
C ILE A 540 -5.11 -45.65 -9.16
N LYS A 541 -5.99 -46.31 -9.92
CA LYS A 541 -6.40 -45.83 -11.24
C LYS A 541 -7.70 -45.05 -11.10
N LEU A 542 -7.70 -43.80 -11.55
CA LEU A 542 -8.85 -42.92 -11.55
C LEU A 542 -9.25 -42.53 -12.96
N LYS A 543 -10.54 -42.29 -13.18
CA LYS A 543 -11.08 -41.70 -14.42
C LYS A 543 -11.95 -40.51 -14.06
N GLU A 544 -11.71 -39.36 -14.68
CA GLU A 544 -12.50 -38.15 -14.41
C GLU A 544 -13.94 -38.32 -14.92
N LEU A 545 -14.91 -37.98 -14.07
CA LEU A 545 -16.35 -38.13 -14.33
C LEU A 545 -16.95 -37.00 -15.17
#